data_AF-A0A2W2CWH8-F1
#
_entry.id   AF-A0A2W2CWH8-F1
#
_cell.length_a   1.000
_cell.length_b   1.000
_cell.length_c   1.000
_cell.angle_alpha   90.00
_cell.angle_beta   90.00
_cell.angle_gamma   90.00
#
_symmetry.space_group_name_H-M   'P 1'
#
loop_
_entity.id
_entity.type
_entity.pdbx_description
1 polymer ?
#
loop_
_entity_poly.entity_id
_entity_poly.type
_entity_poly.pdbx_seq_one_letter_code
_entity_poly.pdbx_strand_id
1 'polypeptide(L)'
;MPADPRAVLSRPAPAPDATVSYGDHPDQLADLRRPAGPGPARPLVVVVHGGFWRAEYDRRHTGPLAAALAGLGHPVAQLEYRRTGQPGGGWPNTLTDVLAGLAELPRLAAAALPGQVAPGAPVLVGHSAGGHLALYAAASTPAAVAGVLALAPVADLAEAYRLDLDSGAVAALLGGGPAEFPDRYAAADPRALVPLRQPCVVVHGSLDRQVPVAMSREFVAAGRAAGSDVRLVELPGCEHFGLIDPESAAWPYVAAALRSLHKDH
;
A
#
# COMPACT_ATOMS: atom_id res chain seq x y z
N MET A 1 25.97 -8.82 12.48
CA MET A 1 25.39 -9.02 11.15
C MET A 1 24.07 -8.27 11.13
N PRO A 2 23.79 -7.38 10.16
CA PRO A 2 22.43 -6.91 10.00
C PRO A 2 21.52 -8.13 9.79
N ALA A 3 20.34 -8.13 10.39
CA ALA A 3 19.35 -9.19 10.19
C ALA A 3 19.06 -9.34 8.68
N ASP A 4 18.77 -10.57 8.22
CA ASP A 4 18.32 -10.78 6.85
C ASP A 4 17.01 -10.00 6.65
N PRO A 5 16.97 -9.01 5.75
CA PRO A 5 15.80 -8.18 5.57
C PRO A 5 14.57 -8.96 5.10
N ARG A 6 14.74 -10.16 4.52
CA ARG A 6 13.61 -11.02 4.17
C ARG A 6 12.99 -11.72 5.37
N ALA A 7 13.65 -11.73 6.52
CA ALA A 7 13.14 -12.39 7.73
C ALA A 7 11.77 -11.85 8.16
N VAL A 8 11.47 -10.58 7.86
CA VAL A 8 10.16 -9.96 8.12
C VAL A 8 9.02 -10.70 7.43
N LEU A 9 9.25 -11.25 6.24
CA LEU A 9 8.22 -11.95 5.45
C LEU A 9 7.73 -13.24 6.14
N SER A 10 8.58 -13.84 6.97
CA SER A 10 8.27 -15.04 7.74
C SER A 10 8.04 -14.79 9.23
N ARG A 11 8.28 -13.56 9.72
CA ARG A 11 8.18 -13.25 11.15
C ARG A 11 6.70 -13.27 11.56
N PRO A 12 6.33 -14.08 12.57
CA PRO A 12 4.97 -14.08 13.08
C PRO A 12 4.58 -12.69 13.59
N ALA A 13 3.38 -12.25 13.24
CA ALA A 13 2.74 -11.08 13.83
C ALA A 13 1.68 -11.52 14.85
N PRO A 14 1.37 -10.69 15.87
CA PRO A 14 0.22 -10.94 16.73
C PRO A 14 -1.05 -11.17 15.90
N ALA A 15 -1.97 -12.01 16.38
CA ALA A 15 -3.27 -12.17 15.73
C ALA A 15 -4.01 -10.82 15.64
N PRO A 16 -4.86 -10.61 14.63
CA PRO A 16 -5.71 -9.43 14.59
C PRO A 16 -6.79 -9.47 15.67
N ASP A 17 -7.31 -8.30 16.05
CA ASP A 17 -8.41 -8.19 17.01
C ASP A 17 -9.75 -8.64 16.40
N ALA A 18 -9.90 -8.45 15.09
CA ALA A 18 -11.04 -8.93 14.31
C ALA A 18 -10.66 -9.12 12.84
N THR A 19 -11.41 -9.93 12.11
CA THR A 19 -11.36 -10.00 10.64
C THR A 19 -12.76 -9.70 10.12
N VAL A 20 -12.87 -8.78 9.16
CA VAL A 20 -14.14 -8.35 8.57
C VAL A 20 -14.15 -8.61 7.06
N SER A 21 -15.30 -9.00 6.53
CA SER A 21 -15.52 -9.08 5.08
C SER A 21 -16.05 -7.75 4.58
N TYR A 22 -15.47 -7.22 3.50
CA TYR A 22 -15.96 -6.02 2.81
C TYR A 22 -16.63 -6.35 1.47
N GLY A 23 -16.66 -7.62 1.07
CA GLY A 23 -17.40 -8.11 -0.07
C GLY A 23 -17.64 -9.62 0.02
N ASP A 24 -18.15 -10.21 -1.06
CA ASP A 24 -18.59 -11.61 -1.12
C ASP A 24 -17.45 -12.59 -1.41
N HIS A 25 -16.36 -12.13 -2.04
CA HIS A 25 -15.23 -12.99 -2.36
C HIS A 25 -14.43 -13.31 -1.08
N PRO A 26 -13.90 -14.55 -0.90
CA PRO A 26 -13.14 -14.92 0.30
C PRO A 26 -11.93 -14.04 0.60
N ASP A 27 -11.33 -13.44 -0.43
CA ASP A 27 -10.19 -12.51 -0.31
C ASP A 27 -10.62 -11.03 -0.23
N GLN A 28 -11.92 -10.73 -0.20
CA GLN A 28 -12.43 -9.38 0.08
C GLN A 28 -12.63 -9.19 1.59
N LEU A 29 -11.54 -9.28 2.33
CA LEU A 29 -11.53 -9.15 3.79
C LEU A 29 -10.38 -8.26 4.29
N ALA A 30 -10.46 -7.87 5.55
CA ALA A 30 -9.37 -7.16 6.22
C ALA A 30 -9.22 -7.59 7.67
N ASP A 31 -7.96 -7.64 8.12
CA ASP A 31 -7.61 -7.84 9.51
C ASP A 31 -7.54 -6.49 10.23
N LEU A 32 -8.33 -6.34 11.29
CA LEU A 32 -8.40 -5.13 12.09
C LEU A 32 -7.51 -5.24 13.33
N ARG A 33 -6.80 -4.16 13.62
CA ARG A 33 -5.96 -4.04 14.82
C ARG A 33 -6.32 -2.79 15.61
N ARG A 34 -6.50 -2.97 16.91
CA ARG A 34 -6.78 -1.89 17.86
C ARG A 34 -5.51 -1.04 18.06
N PRO A 35 -5.63 0.29 18.09
CA PRO A 35 -4.52 1.16 18.47
C PRO A 35 -4.08 0.89 19.92
N ALA A 36 -2.77 0.90 20.15
CA ALA A 36 -2.22 0.83 21.50
C ALA A 36 -2.41 2.15 22.27
N GLY A 37 -2.65 2.04 23.58
CA GLY A 37 -2.81 3.15 24.50
C GLY A 37 -4.22 3.77 24.51
N PRO A 38 -4.56 4.53 25.55
CA PRO A 38 -5.79 5.31 25.58
C PRO A 38 -5.65 6.55 24.69
N GLY A 39 -6.75 6.99 24.07
CA GLY A 39 -6.75 8.20 23.26
C GLY A 39 -8.08 8.44 22.56
N PRO A 40 -8.26 9.61 21.94
CA PRO A 40 -9.41 9.85 21.07
C PRO A 40 -9.34 8.94 19.84
N ALA A 41 -10.47 8.78 19.17
CA ALA A 41 -10.53 8.09 17.89
C ALA A 41 -9.58 8.76 16.86
N ARG A 42 -8.91 7.95 16.04
CA ARG A 42 -7.94 8.43 15.04
C ARG A 42 -8.32 7.97 13.63
N PRO A 43 -7.86 8.66 12.57
CA PRO A 43 -8.07 8.21 11.20
C PRO A 43 -7.60 6.76 11.01
N LEU A 44 -8.39 5.98 10.28
CA LEU A 44 -8.05 4.61 9.92
C LEU A 44 -6.80 4.58 9.04
N VAL A 45 -5.87 3.69 9.35
CA VAL A 45 -4.76 3.36 8.46
C VAL A 45 -5.08 2.06 7.73
N VAL A 46 -5.19 2.10 6.41
CA VAL A 46 -5.38 0.89 5.59
C VAL A 46 -4.04 0.46 5.04
N VAL A 47 -3.60 -0.75 5.40
CA VAL A 47 -2.36 -1.36 4.91
C VAL A 47 -2.68 -2.24 3.71
N VAL A 48 -2.01 -2.00 2.58
CA VAL A 48 -2.15 -2.77 1.34
C VAL A 48 -0.83 -3.47 1.04
N HIS A 49 -0.86 -4.79 1.01
CA HIS A 49 0.34 -5.61 0.94
C HIS A 49 0.93 -5.71 -0.47
N GLY A 50 2.20 -6.14 -0.55
CA GLY A 50 2.94 -6.31 -1.80
C GLY A 50 2.83 -7.72 -2.38
N GLY A 51 3.88 -8.15 -3.09
CA GLY A 51 3.97 -9.50 -3.66
C GLY A 51 3.56 -9.60 -5.13
N PHE A 52 3.80 -8.54 -5.92
CA PHE A 52 3.53 -8.50 -7.37
C PHE A 52 2.11 -8.94 -7.76
N TRP A 53 1.13 -8.66 -6.87
CA TRP A 53 -0.27 -9.07 -7.03
C TRP A 53 -0.47 -10.57 -7.18
N ARG A 54 0.50 -11.42 -6.84
CA ARG A 54 0.45 -12.87 -7.02
C ARG A 54 -0.19 -13.54 -5.80
N ALA A 55 -0.93 -14.62 -6.06
CA ALA A 55 -1.63 -15.40 -5.03
C ALA A 55 -0.71 -15.97 -3.94
N GLU A 56 0.59 -16.11 -4.24
CA GLU A 56 1.64 -16.59 -3.34
C GLU A 56 1.80 -15.74 -2.08
N TYR A 57 1.47 -14.45 -2.17
CA TYR A 57 1.60 -13.49 -1.08
C TYR A 57 0.23 -12.98 -0.70
N ASP A 58 -0.08 -13.01 0.59
CA ASP A 58 -1.31 -12.43 1.14
C ASP A 58 -0.96 -11.38 2.20
N ARG A 59 -1.96 -10.70 2.74
CA ARG A 59 -1.79 -9.63 3.71
C ARG A 59 -0.88 -9.97 4.90
N ARG A 60 -0.77 -11.26 5.30
CA ARG A 60 -0.06 -11.69 6.51
C ARG A 60 1.43 -11.34 6.50
N HIS A 61 2.08 -11.23 5.35
CA HIS A 61 3.51 -10.83 5.29
C HIS A 61 3.75 -9.37 5.69
N THR A 62 2.71 -8.52 5.67
CA THR A 62 2.74 -7.16 6.25
C THR A 62 2.25 -7.12 7.70
N GLY A 63 2.00 -8.28 8.32
CA GLY A 63 1.57 -8.41 9.71
C GLY A 63 2.43 -7.63 10.71
N PRO A 64 3.77 -7.74 10.67
CA PRO A 64 4.65 -6.99 11.55
C PRO A 64 4.51 -5.47 11.38
N LEU A 65 4.38 -4.99 10.13
CA LEU A 65 4.12 -3.57 9.84
C LEU A 65 2.79 -3.13 10.44
N ALA A 66 1.70 -3.86 10.18
CA ALA A 66 0.38 -3.53 10.69
C ALA A 66 0.33 -3.53 12.23
N ALA A 67 0.99 -4.48 12.88
CA ALA A 67 1.10 -4.53 14.34
C ALA A 67 1.91 -3.35 14.90
N ALA A 68 3.00 -2.98 14.26
CA ALA A 68 3.81 -1.84 14.68
C ALA A 68 3.08 -0.50 14.50
N LEU A 69 2.32 -0.33 13.42
CA LEU A 69 1.46 0.84 13.20
C LEU A 69 0.36 0.95 14.27
N ALA A 70 -0.25 -0.19 14.65
CA ALA A 70 -1.17 -0.24 15.79
C ALA A 70 -0.48 0.11 17.11
N GLY A 71 0.76 -0.34 17.30
CA GLY A 71 1.64 0.04 18.42
C GLY A 71 1.96 1.54 18.49
N LEU A 72 1.95 2.24 17.35
CA LEU A 72 2.02 3.72 17.26
C LEU A 72 0.66 4.40 17.53
N GLY A 73 -0.33 3.63 17.99
CA GLY A 73 -1.65 4.12 18.37
C GLY A 73 -2.60 4.36 17.19
N HIS A 74 -2.38 3.80 16.00
CA HIS A 74 -3.31 3.92 14.87
C HIS A 74 -4.30 2.74 14.83
N PRO A 75 -5.60 2.94 14.59
CA PRO A 75 -6.45 1.84 14.16
C PRO A 75 -6.00 1.41 12.76
N VAL A 76 -5.78 0.12 12.57
CA VAL A 76 -5.25 -0.43 11.31
C VAL A 76 -6.23 -1.44 10.72
N ALA A 77 -6.48 -1.33 9.42
CA ALA A 77 -7.11 -2.37 8.62
C ALA A 77 -6.11 -2.88 7.58
N GLN A 78 -5.66 -4.12 7.73
CA GLN A 78 -4.76 -4.77 6.78
C GLN A 78 -5.60 -5.51 5.73
N LEU A 79 -5.75 -4.88 4.56
CA LEU A 79 -6.66 -5.29 3.50
C LEU A 79 -6.06 -6.45 2.70
N GLU A 80 -6.88 -7.46 2.41
CA GLU A 80 -6.66 -8.49 1.40
C GLU A 80 -7.42 -8.12 0.12
N TYR A 81 -6.98 -8.59 -1.05
CA TYR A 81 -7.69 -8.38 -2.33
C TYR A 81 -7.47 -9.57 -3.26
N ARG A 82 -8.32 -9.81 -4.26
CA ARG A 82 -8.08 -10.90 -5.25
C ARG A 82 -6.77 -10.71 -6.01
N ARG A 83 -6.02 -11.79 -6.19
CA ARG A 83 -4.65 -11.78 -6.73
C ARG A 83 -4.54 -12.59 -8.02
N THR A 84 -3.63 -12.20 -8.89
CA THR A 84 -3.26 -12.97 -10.09
C THR A 84 -2.87 -14.40 -9.71
N GLY A 85 -3.25 -15.35 -10.56
CA GLY A 85 -3.18 -16.79 -10.25
C GLY A 85 -4.43 -17.35 -9.56
N GLN A 86 -5.37 -16.51 -9.15
CA GLN A 86 -6.70 -16.93 -8.66
C GLN A 86 -7.78 -16.70 -9.74
N PRO A 87 -8.89 -17.45 -9.70
CA PRO A 87 -10.06 -17.15 -10.51
C PRO A 87 -10.53 -15.71 -10.31
N GLY A 88 -10.57 -14.94 -11.40
CA GLY A 88 -10.98 -13.54 -11.37
C GLY A 88 -9.97 -12.59 -10.72
N GLY A 89 -8.74 -13.01 -10.44
CA GLY A 89 -7.65 -12.10 -10.08
C GLY A 89 -7.05 -11.39 -11.30
N GLY A 90 -6.40 -10.25 -11.08
CA GLY A 90 -5.92 -9.39 -12.15
C GLY A 90 -6.95 -8.33 -12.55
N TRP A 91 -6.81 -7.79 -13.75
CA TRP A 91 -7.62 -6.71 -14.25
C TRP A 91 -9.09 -7.12 -14.49
N PRO A 92 -10.07 -6.30 -14.06
CA PRO A 92 -9.94 -5.12 -13.20
C PRO A 92 -10.06 -5.45 -11.70
N ASN A 93 -10.43 -6.69 -11.38
CA ASN A 93 -10.90 -7.13 -10.06
C ASN A 93 -9.90 -6.88 -8.92
N THR A 94 -8.61 -7.13 -9.11
CA THR A 94 -7.57 -6.82 -8.11
C THR A 94 -7.61 -5.36 -7.69
N LEU A 95 -7.80 -4.45 -8.66
CA LEU A 95 -7.83 -3.02 -8.41
C LEU A 95 -9.16 -2.60 -7.78
N THR A 96 -10.28 -3.10 -8.31
CA THR A 96 -11.61 -2.76 -7.79
C THR A 96 -11.89 -3.32 -6.41
N ASP A 97 -11.25 -4.43 -6.02
CA ASP A 97 -11.32 -4.98 -4.67
C ASP A 97 -10.74 -4.02 -3.64
N VAL A 98 -9.63 -3.36 -3.95
CA VAL A 98 -9.06 -2.33 -3.07
C VAL A 98 -10.03 -1.15 -2.95
N LEU A 99 -10.62 -0.69 -4.05
CA LEU A 99 -11.60 0.40 -4.03
C LEU A 99 -12.85 0.04 -3.20
N ALA A 100 -13.35 -1.18 -3.33
CA ALA A 100 -14.47 -1.68 -2.53
C ALA A 100 -14.12 -1.74 -1.04
N GLY A 101 -12.91 -2.20 -0.69
CA GLY A 101 -12.41 -2.19 0.68
C GLY A 101 -12.35 -0.77 1.24
N LEU A 102 -11.87 0.22 0.49
CA LEU A 102 -11.82 1.61 0.97
C LEU A 102 -13.21 2.23 1.20
N ALA A 103 -14.22 1.81 0.44
CA ALA A 103 -15.59 2.27 0.64
C ALA A 103 -16.20 1.75 1.95
N GLU A 104 -15.90 0.51 2.34
CA GLU A 104 -16.55 -0.15 3.47
C GLU A 104 -15.73 -0.14 4.77
N LEU A 105 -14.40 -0.20 4.68
CA LEU A 105 -13.54 -0.39 5.85
C LEU A 105 -13.65 0.71 6.92
N PRO A 106 -13.83 2.00 6.60
CA PRO A 106 -14.07 3.00 7.64
C PRO A 106 -15.27 2.66 8.53
N ARG A 107 -16.38 2.21 7.91
CA ARG A 107 -17.61 1.80 8.62
C ARG A 107 -17.42 0.49 9.39
N LEU A 108 -16.85 -0.52 8.73
CA LEU A 108 -16.61 -1.84 9.34
C LEU A 108 -15.64 -1.75 10.53
N ALA A 109 -14.55 -0.99 10.38
CA ALA A 109 -13.57 -0.79 11.44
C ALA A 109 -14.15 0.00 12.62
N ALA A 110 -14.96 1.04 12.37
CA ALA A 110 -15.63 1.78 13.45
C ALA A 110 -16.62 0.90 14.24
N ALA A 111 -17.30 -0.03 13.58
CA ALA A 111 -18.20 -0.98 14.24
C ALA A 111 -17.44 -2.02 15.08
N ALA A 112 -16.35 -2.57 14.56
CA ALA A 112 -15.54 -3.57 15.26
C ALA A 112 -14.63 -2.97 16.36
N LEU A 113 -14.22 -1.71 16.23
CA LEU A 113 -13.35 -1.00 17.17
C LEU A 113 -14.03 0.29 17.68
N PRO A 114 -15.10 0.17 18.49
CA PRO A 114 -15.91 1.32 18.90
C PRO A 114 -15.07 2.36 19.66
N GLY A 115 -15.22 3.62 19.27
CA GLY A 115 -14.51 4.77 19.84
C GLY A 115 -13.03 4.89 19.45
N GLN A 116 -12.51 4.01 18.59
CA GLN A 116 -11.09 4.02 18.18
C GLN A 116 -10.88 4.62 16.79
N VAL A 117 -11.88 4.54 15.91
CA VAL A 117 -11.81 4.99 14.51
C VAL A 117 -12.54 6.31 14.34
N ALA A 118 -11.83 7.36 13.94
CA ALA A 118 -12.42 8.66 13.63
C ALA A 118 -13.19 8.60 12.30
N PRO A 119 -14.29 9.35 12.14
CA PRO A 119 -14.98 9.45 10.87
C PRO A 119 -14.09 10.15 9.84
N GLY A 120 -14.13 9.68 8.59
CA GLY A 120 -13.40 10.28 7.48
C GLY A 120 -12.69 9.24 6.60
N ALA A 121 -12.01 9.75 5.58
CA ALA A 121 -11.21 8.92 4.68
C ALA A 121 -9.96 8.36 5.39
N PRO A 122 -9.57 7.10 5.13
CA PRO A 122 -8.36 6.51 5.69
C PRO A 122 -7.09 7.09 5.06
N VAL A 123 -5.97 6.93 5.77
CA VAL A 123 -4.61 7.04 5.21
C VAL A 123 -4.19 5.67 4.69
N LEU A 124 -3.65 5.60 3.48
CA LEU A 124 -3.17 4.34 2.89
C LEU A 124 -1.68 4.16 3.16
N VAL A 125 -1.29 2.95 3.54
CA VAL A 125 0.11 2.51 3.59
C VAL A 125 0.25 1.30 2.66
N GLY A 126 0.90 1.49 1.52
CA GLY A 126 1.06 0.43 0.53
C GLY A 126 2.52 0.06 0.33
N HIS A 127 2.85 -1.23 0.28
CA HIS A 127 4.21 -1.70 -0.05
C HIS A 127 4.28 -2.33 -1.43
N SER A 128 5.28 -1.98 -2.24
CA SER A 128 5.54 -2.61 -3.54
C SER A 128 4.32 -2.57 -4.47
N ALA A 129 3.79 -3.72 -4.87
CA ALA A 129 2.52 -3.88 -5.57
C ALA A 129 1.29 -3.29 -4.83
N GLY A 130 1.30 -3.27 -3.50
CA GLY A 130 0.32 -2.56 -2.67
C GLY A 130 0.55 -1.05 -2.64
N GLY A 131 1.80 -0.61 -2.80
CA GLY A 131 2.14 0.78 -3.04
C GLY A 131 1.56 1.30 -4.35
N HIS A 132 1.64 0.48 -5.41
CA HIS A 132 0.91 0.71 -6.67
C HIS A 132 -0.59 0.87 -6.42
N LEU A 133 -1.22 -0.08 -5.74
CA LEU A 133 -2.67 -0.07 -5.50
C LEU A 133 -3.13 1.12 -4.65
N ALA A 134 -2.31 1.56 -3.68
CA ALA A 134 -2.58 2.75 -2.88
C ALA A 134 -2.52 4.04 -3.70
N LEU A 135 -1.54 4.16 -4.61
CA LEU A 135 -1.43 5.31 -5.53
C LEU A 135 -2.57 5.33 -6.54
N TYR A 136 -2.91 4.17 -7.11
CA TYR A 136 -4.08 4.00 -7.99
C TYR A 136 -5.36 4.43 -7.28
N ALA A 137 -5.61 3.93 -6.06
CA ALA A 137 -6.81 4.29 -5.30
C ALA A 137 -6.90 5.80 -5.01
N ALA A 138 -5.80 6.45 -4.65
CA ALA A 138 -5.78 7.89 -4.41
C ALA A 138 -6.14 8.71 -5.66
N ALA A 139 -5.73 8.24 -6.85
CA ALA A 139 -6.09 8.86 -8.12
C ALA A 139 -7.54 8.57 -8.53
N SER A 140 -8.00 7.33 -8.40
CA SER A 140 -9.33 6.89 -8.88
C SER A 140 -10.48 7.32 -7.97
N THR A 141 -10.28 7.36 -6.65
CA THR A 141 -11.33 7.69 -5.68
C THR A 141 -10.83 8.75 -4.68
N PRO A 142 -10.54 9.98 -5.14
CA PRO A 142 -9.77 10.90 -4.32
C PRO A 142 -10.46 11.34 -3.01
N ALA A 143 -11.79 11.35 -2.97
CA ALA A 143 -12.54 11.65 -1.75
C ALA A 143 -12.49 10.52 -0.70
N ALA A 144 -12.10 9.31 -1.09
CA ALA A 144 -12.03 8.13 -0.22
C ALA A 144 -10.63 7.91 0.37
N VAL A 145 -9.67 8.82 0.15
CA VAL A 145 -8.30 8.74 0.66
C VAL A 145 -7.90 10.07 1.28
N ALA A 146 -7.34 10.04 2.49
CA ALA A 146 -6.83 11.23 3.17
C ALA A 146 -5.36 11.52 2.84
N GLY A 147 -4.58 10.48 2.56
CA GLY A 147 -3.15 10.57 2.21
C GLY A 147 -2.56 9.20 1.90
N VAL A 148 -1.38 9.18 1.28
CA VAL A 148 -0.70 7.95 0.88
C VAL A 148 0.73 7.92 1.39
N LEU A 149 1.08 6.85 2.09
CA LEU A 149 2.45 6.43 2.33
C LEU A 149 2.76 5.23 1.42
N ALA A 150 3.52 5.46 0.36
CA ALA A 150 3.92 4.42 -0.58
C ALA A 150 5.35 3.96 -0.28
N LEU A 151 5.51 2.69 0.09
CA LEU A 151 6.78 2.05 0.43
C LEU A 151 7.28 1.25 -0.77
N ALA A 152 8.35 1.71 -1.42
CA ALA A 152 8.92 1.14 -2.64
C ALA A 152 7.86 0.76 -3.71
N PRO A 153 6.95 1.68 -4.12
CA PRO A 153 5.83 1.35 -5.00
C PRO A 153 6.28 0.99 -6.42
N VAL A 154 5.56 0.07 -7.06
CA VAL A 154 5.57 -0.07 -8.53
C VAL A 154 4.79 1.11 -9.13
N ALA A 155 5.45 2.25 -9.30
CA ALA A 155 4.79 3.51 -9.65
C ALA A 155 4.74 3.82 -11.16
N ASP A 156 5.23 2.90 -11.99
CA ASP A 156 5.19 2.95 -13.46
C ASP A 156 4.99 1.51 -13.98
N LEU A 157 3.77 1.17 -14.39
CA LEU A 157 3.43 -0.17 -14.86
C LEU A 157 4.02 -0.44 -16.24
N ALA A 158 4.05 0.56 -17.12
CA ALA A 158 4.63 0.42 -18.45
C ALA A 158 6.14 0.10 -18.37
N GLU A 159 6.87 0.80 -17.51
CA GLU A 159 8.30 0.56 -17.28
C GLU A 159 8.52 -0.77 -16.53
N ALA A 160 7.69 -1.09 -15.54
CA ALA A 160 7.76 -2.38 -14.85
C ALA A 160 7.50 -3.58 -15.80
N TYR A 161 6.61 -3.42 -16.78
CA TYR A 161 6.42 -4.39 -17.85
C TYR A 161 7.67 -4.48 -18.74
N ARG A 162 8.22 -3.34 -19.17
CA ARG A 162 9.42 -3.29 -20.04
C ARG A 162 10.64 -3.94 -19.39
N LEU A 163 10.79 -3.78 -18.08
CA LEU A 163 11.85 -4.38 -17.27
C LEU A 163 11.58 -5.85 -16.90
N ASP A 164 10.41 -6.38 -17.27
CA ASP A 164 9.95 -7.73 -16.94
C ASP A 164 10.06 -8.05 -15.44
N LEU A 165 9.63 -7.10 -14.60
CA LEU A 165 9.72 -7.27 -13.15
C LEU A 165 8.95 -8.52 -12.70
N ASP A 166 9.64 -9.35 -11.92
CA ASP A 166 9.13 -10.60 -11.36
C ASP A 166 8.54 -11.55 -12.41
N SER A 167 9.16 -11.64 -13.59
CA SER A 167 8.78 -12.57 -14.67
C SER A 167 7.33 -12.37 -15.13
N GLY A 168 7.03 -11.20 -15.68
CA GLY A 168 5.75 -10.89 -16.30
C GLY A 168 4.62 -10.54 -15.33
N ALA A 169 4.93 -10.06 -14.12
CA ALA A 169 3.90 -9.74 -13.12
C ALA A 169 2.87 -8.69 -13.61
N VAL A 170 3.34 -7.66 -14.31
CA VAL A 170 2.44 -6.64 -14.88
C VAL A 170 1.58 -7.23 -16.00
N ALA A 171 2.14 -8.11 -16.84
CA ALA A 171 1.39 -8.80 -17.88
C ALA A 171 0.29 -9.69 -17.28
N ALA A 172 0.59 -10.38 -16.18
CA ALA A 172 -0.39 -11.18 -15.45
C ALA A 172 -1.49 -10.32 -14.80
N LEU A 173 -1.13 -9.14 -14.28
CA LEU A 173 -2.09 -8.18 -13.71
C LEU A 173 -3.01 -7.61 -14.80
N LEU A 174 -2.47 -7.06 -15.87
CA LEU A 174 -3.23 -6.31 -16.87
C LEU A 174 -3.67 -7.14 -18.07
N GLY A 175 -3.29 -8.41 -18.14
CA GLY A 175 -3.62 -9.33 -19.22
C GLY A 175 -2.76 -9.21 -20.48
N GLY A 176 -1.72 -8.37 -20.48
CA GLY A 176 -0.78 -8.19 -21.59
C GLY A 176 0.03 -6.89 -21.49
N GLY A 177 0.77 -6.56 -22.55
CA GLY A 177 1.63 -5.38 -22.62
C GLY A 177 0.89 -4.07 -22.93
N PRO A 178 1.55 -2.91 -22.75
CA PRO A 178 0.95 -1.59 -23.01
C PRO A 178 0.59 -1.36 -24.47
N ALA A 179 1.24 -2.03 -25.42
CA ALA A 179 0.89 -1.98 -26.84
C ALA A 179 -0.41 -2.74 -27.16
N GLU A 180 -0.72 -3.80 -26.38
CA GLU A 180 -1.91 -4.64 -26.58
C GLU A 180 -3.11 -4.08 -25.83
N PHE A 181 -2.90 -3.53 -24.62
CA PHE A 181 -3.95 -3.02 -23.75
C PHE A 181 -3.68 -1.57 -23.28
N PRO A 182 -3.50 -0.60 -24.17
CA PRO A 182 -3.13 0.77 -23.81
C PRO A 182 -4.10 1.42 -22.81
N ASP A 183 -5.41 1.19 -22.97
CA ASP A 183 -6.44 1.74 -22.08
C ASP A 183 -6.31 1.23 -20.64
N ARG A 184 -5.86 -0.02 -20.45
CA ARG A 184 -5.67 -0.59 -19.10
C ARG A 184 -4.50 0.07 -18.38
N TYR A 185 -3.40 0.33 -19.09
CA TYR A 185 -2.25 1.06 -18.55
C TYR A 185 -2.62 2.52 -18.26
N ALA A 186 -3.31 3.20 -19.18
CA ALA A 186 -3.78 4.57 -18.95
C ALA A 186 -4.70 4.69 -17.71
N ALA A 187 -5.51 3.67 -17.44
CA ALA A 187 -6.44 3.65 -16.30
C ALA A 187 -5.81 3.17 -14.98
N ALA A 188 -4.74 2.36 -15.01
CA ALA A 188 -4.16 1.72 -13.82
C ALA A 188 -2.83 2.33 -13.37
N ASP A 189 -2.04 2.87 -14.30
CA ASP A 189 -0.65 3.22 -14.06
C ASP A 189 -0.53 4.53 -13.26
N PRO A 190 0.02 4.52 -12.03
CA PRO A 190 0.21 5.74 -11.23
C PRO A 190 0.98 6.84 -11.99
N ARG A 191 1.89 6.47 -12.90
CA ARG A 191 2.65 7.43 -13.70
C ARG A 191 1.78 8.24 -14.65
N ALA A 192 0.69 7.64 -15.14
CA ALA A 192 -0.29 8.27 -16.03
C ALA A 192 -1.41 8.99 -15.27
N LEU A 193 -1.58 8.68 -13.98
CA LEU A 193 -2.68 9.16 -13.15
C LEU A 193 -2.36 10.39 -12.30
N VAL A 194 -1.14 10.94 -12.39
CA VAL A 194 -0.81 12.24 -11.77
C VAL A 194 -1.58 13.38 -12.45
N PRO A 195 -1.98 14.44 -11.72
CA PRO A 195 -1.67 14.72 -10.32
C PRO A 195 -2.60 14.01 -9.32
N LEU A 196 -2.02 13.59 -8.18
CA LEU A 196 -2.76 13.23 -6.97
C LEU A 196 -3.29 14.46 -6.25
N ARG A 197 -4.48 14.34 -5.63
CA ARG A 197 -5.14 15.42 -4.87
C ARG A 197 -4.77 15.45 -3.39
N GLN A 198 -4.27 14.34 -2.86
CA GLN A 198 -3.91 14.14 -1.47
C GLN A 198 -2.39 14.24 -1.28
N PRO A 199 -1.93 14.54 -0.05
CA PRO A 199 -0.52 14.39 0.29
C PRO A 199 -0.03 12.96 0.10
N CYS A 200 1.12 12.81 -0.55
CA CYS A 200 1.77 11.53 -0.81
C CYS A 200 3.24 11.57 -0.36
N VAL A 201 3.64 10.59 0.44
CA VAL A 201 5.04 10.35 0.79
C VAL A 201 5.46 9.00 0.22
N VAL A 202 6.47 9.02 -0.64
CA VAL A 202 7.13 7.81 -1.12
C VAL A 202 8.37 7.58 -0.26
N VAL A 203 8.55 6.38 0.30
CA VAL A 203 9.79 5.96 0.97
C VAL A 203 10.37 4.81 0.16
N HIS A 204 11.65 4.89 -0.20
CA HIS A 204 12.28 3.89 -1.08
C HIS A 204 13.75 3.66 -0.70
N GLY A 205 14.17 2.40 -0.60
CA GLY A 205 15.57 2.04 -0.33
C GLY A 205 16.47 2.13 -1.57
N SER A 206 17.68 2.67 -1.45
CA SER A 206 18.59 2.82 -2.60
C SER A 206 19.19 1.50 -3.10
N LEU A 207 19.07 0.41 -2.33
CA LEU A 207 19.55 -0.93 -2.67
C LEU A 207 18.41 -1.88 -3.04
N ASP A 208 17.22 -1.35 -3.33
CA ASP A 208 16.08 -2.13 -3.80
C ASP A 208 16.42 -2.85 -5.12
N ARG A 209 16.31 -4.17 -5.12
CA ARG A 209 16.54 -5.04 -6.28
C ARG A 209 15.26 -5.58 -6.90
N GLN A 210 14.11 -5.36 -6.26
CA GLN A 210 12.80 -5.82 -6.72
C GLN A 210 12.12 -4.74 -7.55
N VAL A 211 12.15 -3.50 -7.05
CA VAL A 211 11.59 -2.33 -7.72
C VAL A 211 12.68 -1.27 -7.79
N PRO A 212 13.17 -0.88 -8.98
CA PRO A 212 14.21 0.14 -9.08
C PRO A 212 13.75 1.48 -8.50
N VAL A 213 14.57 2.08 -7.63
CA VAL A 213 14.30 3.40 -7.02
C VAL A 213 14.06 4.51 -8.06
N ALA A 214 14.57 4.34 -9.29
CA ALA A 214 14.31 5.21 -10.42
C ALA A 214 12.80 5.43 -10.67
N MET A 215 11.97 4.38 -10.56
CA MET A 215 10.51 4.51 -10.73
C MET A 215 9.90 5.51 -9.74
N SER A 216 10.35 5.48 -8.47
CA SER A 216 9.86 6.41 -7.46
C SER A 216 10.38 7.83 -7.67
N ARG A 217 11.64 7.99 -8.13
CA ARG A 217 12.19 9.30 -8.50
C ARG A 217 11.40 9.94 -9.64
N GLU A 218 11.11 9.16 -10.69
CA GLU A 218 10.38 9.62 -11.87
C GLU A 218 8.92 9.92 -11.57
N PHE A 219 8.23 9.05 -10.80
CA PHE A 219 6.87 9.30 -10.33
C PHE A 219 6.77 10.60 -9.51
N VAL A 220 7.68 10.80 -8.53
CA VAL A 220 7.68 12.01 -7.69
C VAL A 220 7.99 13.25 -8.52
N ALA A 221 8.93 13.17 -9.47
CA ALA A 221 9.24 14.28 -10.37
C ALA A 221 8.04 14.67 -11.24
N ALA A 222 7.36 13.68 -11.83
CA ALA A 222 6.17 13.88 -12.64
C ALA A 222 5.00 14.44 -11.83
N GLY A 223 4.73 13.87 -10.65
CA GLY A 223 3.67 14.35 -9.76
C GLY A 223 3.90 15.80 -9.33
N ARG A 224 5.13 16.16 -8.95
CA ARG A 224 5.47 17.57 -8.63
C ARG A 224 5.30 18.50 -9.81
N ALA A 225 5.74 18.10 -11.01
CA ALA A 225 5.55 18.88 -12.22
C ALA A 225 4.06 19.09 -12.56
N ALA A 226 3.21 18.12 -12.22
CA ALA A 226 1.76 18.18 -12.38
C ALA A 226 1.02 18.87 -11.21
N GLY A 227 1.71 19.27 -10.14
CA GLY A 227 1.15 19.99 -8.99
C GLY A 227 0.72 19.12 -7.79
N SER A 228 1.10 17.84 -7.74
CA SER A 228 0.87 17.00 -6.56
C SER A 228 1.73 17.41 -5.36
N ASP A 229 1.14 17.36 -4.16
CA ASP A 229 1.89 17.35 -2.90
C ASP A 229 2.52 15.97 -2.67
N VAL A 230 3.60 15.70 -3.41
CA VAL A 230 4.34 14.42 -3.36
C VAL A 230 5.82 14.63 -3.05
N ARG A 231 6.38 13.77 -2.19
CA ARG A 231 7.81 13.79 -1.88
C ARG A 231 8.40 12.39 -1.75
N LEU A 232 9.70 12.30 -2.06
CA LEU A 232 10.50 11.09 -1.90
C LEU A 232 11.38 11.19 -0.64
N VAL A 233 11.36 10.15 0.18
CA VAL A 233 12.35 9.84 1.21
C VAL A 233 13.15 8.65 0.72
N GLU A 234 14.28 8.92 0.10
CA GLU A 234 15.19 7.87 -0.33
C GLU A 234 16.12 7.49 0.82
N LEU A 235 16.23 6.19 1.11
CA LEU A 235 17.01 5.66 2.23
C LEU A 235 18.28 4.98 1.73
N PRO A 236 19.47 5.60 1.89
CA PRO A 236 20.73 5.00 1.51
C PRO A 236 20.97 3.66 2.21
N GLY A 237 21.34 2.63 1.45
CA GLY A 237 21.68 1.32 2.02
C GLY A 237 20.50 0.45 2.44
N CYS A 238 19.27 0.95 2.32
CA CYS A 238 18.06 0.17 2.58
C CYS A 238 17.65 -0.62 1.32
N GLU A 239 17.21 -1.86 1.50
CA GLU A 239 16.64 -2.68 0.43
C GLU A 239 15.09 -2.69 0.47
N HIS A 240 14.45 -3.58 -0.27
CA HIS A 240 13.01 -3.59 -0.52
C HIS A 240 12.14 -3.85 0.73
N PHE A 241 12.57 -4.73 1.64
CA PHE A 241 11.75 -5.27 2.73
C PHE A 241 11.99 -4.58 4.07
N GLY A 242 13.11 -3.89 4.25
CA GLY A 242 13.41 -3.10 5.44
C GLY A 242 12.34 -2.04 5.69
N LEU A 243 11.68 -1.55 4.65
CA LEU A 243 10.58 -0.58 4.74
C LEU A 243 9.34 -1.13 5.45
N ILE A 244 9.12 -2.45 5.47
CA ILE A 244 8.00 -3.10 6.17
C ILE A 244 8.43 -3.79 7.47
N ASP A 245 9.72 -3.73 7.80
CA ASP A 245 10.27 -4.29 9.03
C ASP A 245 10.39 -3.22 10.12
N PRO A 246 9.54 -3.25 11.17
CA PRO A 246 9.65 -2.34 12.31
C PRO A 246 10.95 -2.45 13.13
N GLU A 247 11.74 -3.51 12.94
CA GLU A 247 13.06 -3.66 13.59
C GLU A 247 14.21 -3.14 12.73
N SER A 248 13.94 -2.69 11.50
CA SER A 248 14.97 -2.19 10.60
C SER A 248 15.37 -0.74 10.89
N ALA A 249 16.52 -0.34 10.36
CA ALA A 249 16.97 1.05 10.39
C ALA A 249 16.04 2.01 9.60
N ALA A 250 15.15 1.50 8.75
CA ALA A 250 14.20 2.30 7.99
C ALA A 250 12.96 2.71 8.82
N TRP A 251 12.64 1.97 9.89
CA TRP A 251 11.40 2.15 10.64
C TRP A 251 11.15 3.59 11.13
N PRO A 252 12.14 4.31 11.71
CA PRO A 252 11.92 5.69 12.14
C PRO A 252 11.49 6.63 11.01
N TYR A 253 11.96 6.39 9.78
CA TYR A 253 11.60 7.17 8.59
C TYR A 253 10.18 6.85 8.11
N VAL A 254 9.79 5.58 8.14
CA VAL A 254 8.42 5.13 7.82
C VAL A 254 7.41 5.72 8.81
N ALA A 255 7.71 5.63 10.10
CA ALA A 255 6.86 6.21 11.15
C ALA A 255 6.76 7.74 11.05
N ALA A 256 7.87 8.42 10.75
CA ALA A 256 7.87 9.88 10.55
C ALA A 256 7.09 10.29 9.28
N ALA A 257 7.21 9.51 8.20
CA ALA A 257 6.46 9.73 6.97
C ALA A 257 4.94 9.60 7.22
N LEU A 258 4.50 8.57 7.94
CA LEU A 258 3.08 8.42 8.30
C LEU A 258 2.58 9.56 9.17
N ARG A 259 3.36 9.99 10.18
CA ARG A 259 2.99 11.14 11.01
C ARG A 259 2.80 12.41 10.19
N SER A 260 3.64 12.65 9.16
CA SER A 260 3.53 13.84 8.31
C SER A 260 2.25 13.91 7.46
N LEU A 261 1.55 12.79 7.27
CA LEU A 261 0.27 12.72 6.55
C LEU A 261 -0.93 13.08 7.45
N HIS A 262 -0.76 13.01 8.77
CA HIS A 262 -1.75 13.46 9.74
C HIS A 262 -1.38 14.89 10.12
N LYS A 263 -1.86 15.88 9.35
CA LYS A 263 -1.83 17.26 9.83
C LYS A 263 -2.82 17.35 10.99
N ASP A 264 -2.31 17.51 12.20
CA ASP A 264 -3.11 17.95 13.33
C ASP A 264 -3.72 19.31 12.94
N HIS A 265 -5.01 19.31 12.62
CA HIS A 265 -5.82 20.52 12.47
C HIS A 265 -6.47 20.85 13.81
#